data_AF-A0A835C344-F1
#
_entry.id   AF-A0A835C344-F1
#
_cell.length_a   1.000
_cell.length_b   1.000
_cell.length_c   1.000
_cell.angle_alpha   90.00
_cell.angle_beta   90.00
_cell.angle_gamma   90.00
#
_symmetry.space_group_name_H-M   'P 1'
#
loop_
_entity.id
_entity.type
_entity.pdbx_description
1 polymer ?
#
loop_
_entity_poly.entity_id
_entity_poly.type
_entity_poly.pdbx_seq_one_letter_code
_entity_poly.pdbx_strand_id
1 'polypeptide(L)'
;MSRFNVVSASSSFCPTRHAFKLNFMFQTRVALADDDGSIHHFGFSFVEALRIISEELNPNILVDVIGHVYNMSQVHQSSPNDSKNKRITIDIEDAA
;
A
#
# COMPACT_ATOMS: atom_id res chain seq x y z
N MET A 1 -1.40 21.17 6.67
CA MET A 1 -1.57 21.56 5.24
C MET A 1 -2.93 22.26 5.07
N SER A 2 -3.04 23.28 4.23
CA SER A 2 -4.31 23.99 3.98
C SER A 2 -4.40 24.51 2.53
N ARG A 3 -5.61 24.92 2.10
CA ARG A 3 -5.90 25.48 0.75
C ARG A 3 -5.61 24.50 -0.40
N PHE A 4 -6.10 23.27 -0.26
CA PHE A 4 -6.04 22.22 -1.27
C PHE A 4 -7.43 21.95 -1.85
N ASN A 5 -7.49 21.25 -2.98
CA ASN A 5 -8.75 20.77 -3.53
C ASN A 5 -8.98 19.30 -3.15
N VAL A 6 -10.23 18.92 -2.92
CA VAL A 6 -10.64 17.53 -2.65
C VAL A 6 -11.38 16.99 -3.88
N VAL A 7 -10.95 15.85 -4.40
CA VAL A 7 -11.58 15.20 -5.56
C VAL A 7 -11.79 13.72 -5.29
N SER A 8 -12.65 13.07 -6.07
CA SER A 8 -12.86 11.62 -5.99
C SER A 8 -11.58 10.85 -6.34
N ALA A 9 -11.32 9.78 -5.59
CA ALA A 9 -10.24 8.84 -5.84
C ALA A 9 -10.71 7.73 -6.81
N SER A 10 -10.94 8.07 -8.08
CA SER A 10 -11.51 7.17 -9.10
C SER A 10 -10.48 6.62 -10.09
N SER A 11 -9.31 6.20 -9.59
CA SER A 11 -8.17 5.74 -10.39
C SER A 11 -8.22 4.22 -10.62
N SER A 12 -7.64 3.73 -11.72
CA SER A 12 -7.40 2.28 -11.93
C SER A 12 -6.33 1.73 -10.98
N PHE A 13 -5.56 2.62 -10.34
CA PHE A 13 -4.61 2.29 -9.30
C PHE A 13 -4.91 3.13 -8.05
N CYS A 14 -5.47 2.51 -7.02
CA CYS A 14 -5.82 3.18 -5.76
C CYS A 14 -4.93 2.66 -4.64
N PRO A 15 -3.90 3.44 -4.22
CA PRO A 15 -2.99 3.01 -3.15
C PRO A 15 -3.65 3.00 -1.77
N THR A 16 -4.81 3.65 -1.60
CA THR A 16 -5.59 3.64 -0.36
C THR A 16 -7.08 3.47 -0.67
N ARG A 17 -7.86 3.09 0.34
CA ARG A 17 -9.32 2.90 0.26
C ARG A 17 -10.13 4.19 0.42
N HIS A 18 -9.48 5.33 0.60
CA HIS A 18 -10.19 6.60 0.79
C HIS A 18 -10.96 6.97 -0.49
N ALA A 19 -12.24 7.34 -0.33
CA ALA A 19 -13.08 7.75 -1.46
C ALA A 19 -12.61 9.06 -2.13
N PHE A 20 -11.74 9.81 -1.45
CA PHE A 20 -11.25 11.12 -1.89
C PHE A 20 -9.73 11.19 -1.82
N LYS A 21 -9.18 12.05 -2.67
CA LYS A 21 -7.77 12.44 -2.65
C LYS A 21 -7.64 13.97 -2.67
N LEU A 22 -6.48 14.45 -2.22
CA LEU A 22 -6.15 15.85 -2.22
C LEU A 22 -5.31 16.21 -3.45
N ASN A 23 -5.65 17.30 -4.11
CA ASN A 23 -4.84 17.90 -5.16
C ASN A 23 -4.25 19.22 -4.67
N PHE A 24 -2.95 19.41 -4.92
CA PHE A 24 -2.29 20.67 -4.67
C PHE A 24 -2.78 21.71 -5.69
N MET A 25 -2.99 22.92 -5.20
CA MET A 25 -3.32 24.10 -5.99
C MET A 25 -2.22 25.14 -5.81
N PHE A 26 -2.19 26.15 -6.68
CA PHE A 26 -1.25 27.27 -6.57
C PHE A 26 -1.25 27.92 -5.17
N GLN A 27 -2.42 27.95 -4.50
CA GLN A 27 -2.58 28.55 -3.18
C GLN A 27 -2.35 27.58 -2.01
N THR A 28 -2.02 26.31 -2.26
CA THR A 28 -1.80 25.32 -1.21
C THR A 28 -0.66 25.73 -0.31
N ARG A 29 -0.89 25.65 1.00
CA ARG A 29 0.10 25.96 2.03
C ARG A 29 0.46 24.70 2.79
N VAL A 30 1.76 24.44 2.88
CA VAL A 30 2.34 23.36 3.67
C VAL A 30 3.19 24.00 4.76
N ALA A 31 3.00 23.53 5.99
CA ALA A 31 3.78 23.92 7.15
C ALA A 31 4.13 22.66 7.94
N LEU A 32 5.29 22.65 8.57
CA LEU A 32 5.65 21.62 9.52
C LEU A 32 4.72 21.73 10.73
N ALA A 33 4.28 20.59 11.24
CA ALA A 33 3.63 20.49 12.53
C ALA A 33 4.67 19.98 13.53
N ASP A 34 4.55 20.38 14.79
CA ASP A 34 5.35 19.78 15.85
C ASP A 34 5.02 18.29 15.95
N ASP A 35 6.05 17.47 16.15
CA ASP A 35 5.86 16.04 16.40
C ASP A 35 5.53 15.84 17.87
N ASP A 36 4.25 15.96 18.19
CA ASP A 36 3.69 15.73 19.53
C ASP A 36 3.21 14.28 19.73
N GLY A 37 3.52 13.38 18.78
CA GLY A 37 3.07 12.00 18.76
C GLY A 37 1.59 11.81 18.45
N SER A 38 0.84 12.88 18.13
CA SER A 38 -0.58 12.77 17.77
C SER A 38 -0.81 12.18 16.37
N ILE A 39 0.21 12.19 15.52
CA ILE A 39 0.15 11.69 14.14
C ILE A 39 0.83 10.32 14.08
N HIS A 40 0.06 9.28 13.76
CA HIS A 40 0.62 7.96 13.50
C HIS A 40 1.55 7.98 12.28
N HIS A 41 2.75 7.41 12.42
CA HIS A 41 3.73 7.32 11.32
C HIS A 41 3.37 6.26 10.25
N PHE A 42 2.40 5.39 10.54
CA PHE A 42 1.92 4.36 9.65
C PHE A 42 0.40 4.22 9.76
N GLY A 43 -0.24 3.88 8.63
CA GLY A 43 -1.69 3.73 8.52
C GLY A 43 -2.06 2.39 7.89
N PHE A 44 -1.52 1.30 8.42
CA PHE A 44 -1.81 -0.04 7.92
C PHE A 44 -3.25 -0.44 8.19
N SER A 45 -3.88 -1.07 7.21
CA SER A 45 -5.20 -1.68 7.32
C SER A 45 -5.10 -3.14 6.87
N PHE A 46 -4.62 -4.00 7.77
CA PHE A 46 -4.40 -5.40 7.48
C PHE A 46 -5.67 -6.12 7.03
N VAL A 47 -5.54 -7.01 6.05
CA VAL A 47 -6.60 -7.90 5.60
C VAL A 47 -6.21 -9.34 5.85
N GLU A 48 -7.20 -10.17 6.19
CA GLU A 48 -7.02 -11.62 6.35
C GLU A 48 -6.59 -12.26 5.03
N ALA A 49 -5.64 -13.20 5.12
CA ALA A 49 -5.13 -13.91 3.94
C ALA A 49 -6.24 -14.68 3.20
N LEU A 50 -7.21 -15.23 3.93
CA LEU A 50 -8.33 -15.97 3.35
C LEU A 50 -9.13 -15.10 2.38
N ARG A 51 -9.34 -13.82 2.69
CA ARG A 51 -10.08 -12.87 1.83
C ARG A 51 -9.35 -12.53 0.54
N ILE A 52 -8.01 -12.60 0.56
CA ILE A 52 -7.18 -12.46 -0.64
C ILE A 52 -7.35 -13.71 -1.50
N ILE A 53 -7.23 -14.90 -0.88
CA ILE A 53 -7.32 -16.20 -1.57
C ILE A 53 -8.71 -16.45 -2.14
N SER A 54 -9.77 -16.01 -1.46
CA SER A 54 -11.16 -16.11 -1.91
C SER A 54 -11.57 -15.07 -2.95
N GLU A 55 -10.64 -14.20 -3.36
CA GLU A 55 -10.85 -13.12 -4.35
C GLU A 55 -11.99 -12.15 -3.99
N GLU A 56 -12.29 -11.99 -2.70
CA GLU A 56 -13.32 -11.06 -2.22
C GLU A 56 -12.91 -9.58 -2.30
N LEU A 57 -11.61 -9.34 -2.47
CA LEU A 57 -11.04 -7.99 -2.47
C LEU A 57 -10.98 -7.42 -3.89
N ASN A 58 -11.18 -6.10 -4.01
CA ASN A 58 -11.04 -5.41 -5.28
C ASN A 58 -9.57 -5.46 -5.75
N PRO A 59 -9.26 -6.07 -6.92
CA PRO A 59 -7.88 -6.27 -7.38
C PRO A 59 -7.16 -4.96 -7.75
N ASN A 60 -7.88 -3.83 -7.85
CA ASN A 60 -7.32 -2.52 -8.17
C ASN A 60 -6.89 -1.72 -6.92
N ILE A 61 -7.07 -2.28 -5.73
CA ILE A 61 -6.77 -1.62 -4.45
C ILE A 61 -5.64 -2.39 -3.76
N LEU A 62 -4.59 -1.69 -3.35
CA LEU A 62 -3.51 -2.29 -2.57
C LEU A 62 -4.02 -2.80 -1.21
N VAL A 63 -3.40 -3.86 -0.72
CA VAL A 63 -3.72 -4.49 0.56
C VAL A 63 -2.49 -4.54 1.44
N ASP A 64 -2.69 -4.39 2.74
CA ASP A 64 -1.65 -4.62 3.73
C ASP A 64 -1.83 -6.04 4.30
N VAL A 65 -0.74 -6.78 4.39
CA VAL A 65 -0.71 -8.14 4.96
C VAL A 65 0.28 -8.20 6.11
N ILE A 66 -0.05 -8.98 7.13
CA ILE A 66 0.83 -9.31 8.25
C ILE A 66 0.66 -10.79 8.55
N GLY A 67 1.76 -11.45 8.91
CA GLY A 67 1.75 -12.86 9.26
C GLY A 67 3.15 -13.37 9.57
N HIS A 68 3.20 -14.63 9.96
CA HIS A 68 4.44 -15.32 10.27
C HIS A 68 5.12 -15.82 8.98
N VAL A 69 6.38 -15.43 8.76
CA VAL A 69 7.16 -15.95 7.65
C VAL A 69 7.60 -17.37 7.98
N TYR A 70 7.08 -18.36 7.27
CA TYR A 70 7.44 -19.77 7.50
C TYR A 70 8.35 -20.36 6.42
N ASN A 71 8.45 -19.72 5.26
CA ASN A 71 9.35 -20.15 4.19
C ASN A 71 9.82 -18.97 3.31
N MET A 72 11.01 -19.11 2.75
CA MET A 72 11.63 -18.12 1.87
C MET A 72 12.47 -18.84 0.81
N SER A 73 12.22 -18.54 -0.46
CA SER A 73 12.99 -19.11 -1.56
C SER A 73 14.39 -18.53 -1.65
N GLN A 74 15.27 -19.19 -2.41
CA GLN A 74 16.49 -18.54 -2.87
C GLN A 74 16.15 -17.40 -3.84
N VAL A 75 17.07 -16.45 -3.97
CA VAL A 75 16.95 -15.36 -4.94
C VAL A 75 17.16 -15.93 -6.35
N HIS A 76 16.12 -15.85 -7.17
CA HIS A 76 16.17 -16.21 -8.58
C HIS A 76 16.45 -14.96 -9.42
N GLN A 77 17.39 -15.06 -10.34
CA GLN A 77 17.58 -14.03 -11.36
C GLN A 77 16.80 -14.46 -12.61
N SER A 78 15.86 -13.63 -13.05
CA SER A 78 15.08 -13.90 -14.27
C SER A 78 15.45 -12.91 -15.36
N SER A 79 15.75 -13.39 -16.57
CA SER A 79 15.99 -12.55 -17.75
C SER A 79 15.06 -12.93 -18.92
N PRO A 80 13.98 -12.19 -19.14
CA PRO A 80 13.26 -12.23 -20.43
C PRO A 80 13.54 -11.00 -21.33
N ASN A 81 13.91 -9.84 -20.76
CA ASN A 81 14.12 -8.59 -21.51
C ASN A 81 15.10 -7.69 -20.73
N ASP A 82 16.39 -7.73 -21.08
CA ASP A 82 17.54 -6.84 -20.79
C ASP A 82 17.63 -6.09 -19.43
N SER A 83 16.81 -6.44 -18.47
CA SER A 83 16.71 -5.90 -17.12
C SER A 83 16.98 -7.03 -16.15
N LYS A 84 18.03 -6.90 -15.34
CA LYS A 84 18.42 -7.89 -14.33
C LYS A 84 17.43 -7.86 -13.18
N ASN A 85 16.28 -8.50 -13.34
CA ASN A 85 15.29 -8.64 -12.27
C ASN A 85 15.69 -9.80 -11.35
N LYS A 86 15.70 -9.52 -10.04
CA LYS A 86 15.83 -10.50 -8.98
C LYS A 86 14.46 -10.75 -8.38
N ARG A 87 14.12 -12.02 -8.17
CA ARG A 87 12.87 -12.47 -7.58
C ARG A 87 13.16 -13.33 -6.35
N ILE A 88 12.36 -13.14 -5.31
CA ILE A 88 12.28 -14.02 -4.15
C ILE A 88 10.80 -14.30 -3.89
N THR A 89 10.50 -15.50 -3.43
CA THR A 89 9.16 -15.88 -2.96
C THR A 89 9.23 -16.03 -1.44
N ILE A 90 8.26 -15.45 -0.74
CA ILE A 90 8.12 -15.53 0.72
C ILE A 90 6.74 -16.10 0.97
N ASP A 91 6.67 -17.18 1.75
CA ASP A 91 5.40 -17.74 2.18
C ASP A 91 5.09 -17.24 3.60
N ILE A 92 3.89 -16.69 3.77
CA ILE A 92 3.43 -16.04 4.99
C ILE A 92 2.18 -16.78 5.48
N GLU A 93 2.14 -17.09 6.77
CA GLU A 93 1.01 -17.70 7.45
C GLU A 93 0.27 -16.66 8.30
N ASP A 94 -1.04 -16.57 8.11
CA ASP A 94 -1.93 -15.71 8.92
C ASP A 94 -2.28 -16.40 10.23
N ALA A 95 -2.47 -15.63 11.30
CA ALA A 95 -2.67 -16.17 12.65
C ALA A 95 -4.07 -16.76 12.90
N ALA A 96 -5.02 -16.54 11.97
CA ALA A 96 -6.43 -16.97 12.00
C ALA A 96 -7.12 -16.89 13.39
#